data_AF-R9C8T9-F1
#
_entry.id   AF-R9C8T9-F1
#
_cell.length_a   1.000
_cell.length_b   1.000
_cell.length_c   1.000
_cell.angle_alpha   90.00
_cell.angle_beta   90.00
_cell.angle_gamma   90.00
#
_symmetry.space_group_name_H-M   'P 1'
#
loop_
_entity.id
_entity.type
_entity.pdbx_description
1 polymer ?
#
loop_
_entity_poly.entity_id
_entity_poly.type
_entity_poly.pdbx_seq_one_letter_code
_entity_poly.pdbx_strand_id
1 'polypeptide(L)'
;MQLIYIKMRPNYAVGFYDTKNEGKSVQRKDNIRLSFNSPFRPFVLATTSIGQEGLDFHYYCRKIVHWNLPSNPIDLEQREGRINRYKCLAIRQNIANKYGDINFDADIWTEMLEAANKLEKNNDMCELVPFWCLPDNQEVKIERIVPVYPLSKDGAKYERLIKILSLYRLSLGQARQEELLEYLFENNIKEEELKQLFMNLSPFYK
;
A
#
# COMPACT_ATOMS: atom_id res chain seq x y z
N MET A 1 -32.43 -1.40 -21.31
CA MET A 1 -31.54 -0.74 -20.32
C MET A 1 -30.60 0.17 -21.08
N GLN A 2 -30.91 1.47 -21.20
CA GLN A 2 -30.09 2.43 -21.94
C GLN A 2 -28.86 2.81 -21.10
N LEU A 3 -27.67 2.49 -21.59
CA LEU A 3 -26.41 2.97 -21.02
C LEU A 3 -26.32 4.48 -21.24
N ILE A 4 -26.44 5.24 -20.14
CA ILE A 4 -26.25 6.69 -20.15
C ILE A 4 -24.74 6.96 -20.25
N TYR A 5 -24.28 7.34 -21.44
CA TYR A 5 -22.91 7.82 -21.63
C TYR A 5 -22.79 9.23 -21.07
N ILE A 6 -22.17 9.36 -19.88
CA ILE A 6 -21.80 10.64 -19.30
C ILE A 6 -20.54 11.15 -20.03
N LYS A 7 -20.71 12.19 -20.86
CA LYS A 7 -19.60 12.85 -21.54
C LYS A 7 -18.89 13.80 -20.56
N MET A 8 -17.85 13.31 -19.90
CA MET A 8 -17.00 14.10 -19.00
C MET A 8 -16.21 15.16 -19.80
N ARG A 9 -16.23 16.43 -19.36
CA ARG A 9 -15.39 17.47 -19.96
C ARG A 9 -13.90 17.13 -19.74
N PRO A 10 -13.00 17.42 -20.71
CA PRO A 10 -11.59 17.04 -20.67
C PRO A 10 -10.79 17.63 -19.50
N ASN A 11 -11.33 18.60 -18.77
CA ASN A 11 -10.69 19.23 -17.62
C ASN A 11 -10.87 18.45 -16.29
N TYR A 12 -11.64 17.35 -16.29
CA TYR A 12 -11.89 16.53 -15.08
C TYR A 12 -11.15 15.19 -15.08
N ALA A 13 -10.69 14.73 -16.24
CA ALA A 13 -10.03 13.44 -16.37
C ALA A 13 -8.91 13.53 -17.40
N VAL A 14 -7.71 13.08 -17.00
CA VAL A 14 -6.54 13.00 -17.87
C VAL A 14 -6.20 11.52 -18.00
N GLY A 15 -6.12 11.03 -19.24
CA GLY A 15 -5.72 9.65 -19.49
C GLY A 15 -4.26 9.40 -19.09
N PHE A 16 -4.03 8.29 -18.39
CA PHE A 16 -2.71 7.78 -18.00
C PHE A 16 -2.36 6.58 -18.91
N TYR A 17 -1.99 6.86 -20.16
CA TYR A 17 -1.65 5.84 -21.17
C TYR A 17 -0.58 6.36 -22.12
N ASP A 18 0.12 5.45 -22.81
CA ASP A 18 1.11 5.83 -23.83
C ASP A 18 0.43 6.34 -25.10
N THR A 19 0.70 7.59 -25.45
CA THR A 19 0.38 8.14 -26.77
C THR A 19 1.52 7.82 -27.75
N LYS A 20 1.21 7.55 -29.03
CA LYS A 20 2.15 7.17 -30.11
C LYS A 20 3.40 8.07 -30.30
N ASN A 21 3.48 9.23 -29.64
CA ASN A 21 4.69 10.04 -29.54
C ASN A 21 5.39 9.76 -28.20
N GLU A 22 6.37 8.85 -28.22
CA GLU A 22 7.05 8.31 -27.04
C GLU A 22 7.68 9.40 -26.14
N GLY A 23 8.31 10.43 -26.72
CA GLY A 23 8.92 11.50 -25.92
C GLY A 23 7.91 12.38 -25.15
N LYS A 24 6.72 12.61 -25.72
CA LYS A 24 5.66 13.39 -25.07
C LYS A 24 4.81 12.54 -24.10
N SER A 25 4.75 11.22 -24.29
CA SER A 25 4.00 10.32 -23.39
C SER A 25 4.70 10.15 -22.05
N VAL A 26 6.03 10.02 -22.04
CA VAL A 26 6.83 9.87 -20.81
C VAL A 26 6.68 11.12 -19.92
N GLN A 27 6.93 12.31 -20.47
CA GLN A 27 6.79 13.58 -19.73
C GLN A 27 5.38 13.77 -19.15
N ARG A 28 4.35 13.31 -19.87
CA ARG A 28 2.96 13.39 -19.41
C ARG A 28 2.70 12.48 -18.21
N LYS A 29 3.22 11.25 -18.21
CA LYS A 29 3.09 10.32 -17.08
C LYS A 29 3.77 10.87 -15.83
N ASP A 30 4.97 11.42 -15.97
CA ASP A 30 5.72 12.01 -14.86
C ASP A 30 4.99 13.24 -14.28
N ASN A 31 4.47 14.11 -15.14
CA ASN A 31 3.70 15.27 -14.69
C ASN A 31 2.43 14.86 -13.93
N ILE A 32 1.70 13.84 -14.42
CA ILE A 32 0.51 13.32 -13.72
C ILE A 32 0.91 12.71 -12.37
N ARG A 33 2.00 11.94 -12.32
CA ARG A 33 2.53 11.35 -11.07
C ARG A 33 2.91 12.44 -10.06
N LEU A 34 3.65 13.46 -10.49
CA LEU A 34 4.06 14.58 -9.63
C LEU A 34 2.83 15.32 -9.10
N SER A 35 1.86 15.59 -9.98
CA SER A 35 0.62 16.27 -9.60
C SER A 35 -0.21 15.44 -8.61
N PHE A 36 -0.31 14.12 -8.80
CA PHE A 36 -1.02 13.23 -7.88
C PHE A 36 -0.32 13.07 -6.52
N ASN A 37 1.01 13.20 -6.48
CA ASN A 37 1.80 13.27 -5.25
C ASN A 37 1.87 14.68 -4.65
N SER A 38 0.92 15.54 -5.00
CA SER A 38 0.81 16.90 -4.48
C SER A 38 -0.61 17.12 -3.95
N PRO A 39 -0.89 18.20 -3.20
CA PRO A 39 -2.24 18.51 -2.75
C PRO A 39 -3.17 18.96 -3.89
N PHE A 40 -2.70 18.95 -5.14
CA PHE A 40 -3.44 19.41 -6.32
C PHE A 40 -4.03 18.24 -7.13
N ARG A 41 -4.84 18.59 -8.12
CA ARG A 41 -5.46 17.61 -9.03
C ARG A 41 -4.40 16.87 -9.84
N PRO A 42 -4.64 15.59 -10.21
CA PRO A 42 -5.87 14.82 -9.98
C PRO A 42 -5.96 14.20 -8.57
N PHE A 43 -7.19 13.99 -8.08
CA PHE A 43 -7.42 13.31 -6.79
C PHE A 43 -7.69 11.80 -6.91
N VAL A 44 -7.98 11.33 -8.13
CA VAL A 44 -8.20 9.93 -8.44
C VAL A 44 -7.35 9.57 -9.64
N LEU A 45 -6.54 8.52 -9.49
CA LEU A 45 -5.72 7.94 -10.55
C LEU A 45 -6.22 6.52 -10.82
N ALA A 46 -6.71 6.29 -12.05
CA ALA A 46 -7.09 4.98 -12.53
C ALA A 46 -6.06 4.50 -13.54
N THR A 47 -5.54 3.28 -13.36
CA THR A 47 -4.45 2.74 -14.16
C THR A 47 -4.49 1.22 -14.18
N THR A 48 -3.95 0.62 -15.24
CA THR A 48 -3.87 -0.83 -15.46
C THR A 48 -2.45 -1.34 -15.18
N SER A 49 -2.30 -2.66 -15.01
CA SER A 49 -1.03 -3.30 -14.62
C SER A 49 0.16 -3.01 -15.55
N ILE A 50 -0.08 -2.68 -16.82
CA ILE A 50 0.93 -2.59 -17.89
C ILE A 50 1.77 -1.28 -17.83
N GLY A 51 1.39 -0.29 -17.02
CA GLY A 51 2.03 1.04 -17.01
C GLY A 51 2.51 1.52 -15.64
N GLN A 52 2.73 0.63 -14.67
CA GLN A 52 2.90 1.00 -13.25
C GLN A 52 4.25 0.62 -12.62
N GLU A 53 5.16 -0.02 -13.35
CA GLU A 53 6.49 -0.32 -12.80
C GLU A 53 7.22 0.97 -12.40
N GLY A 54 7.89 0.95 -11.24
CA GLY A 54 8.67 2.09 -10.74
C GLY A 54 7.91 3.34 -10.26
N LEU A 55 6.56 3.34 -10.21
CA LEU A 55 5.80 4.49 -9.72
C LEU A 55 5.58 4.43 -8.20
N ASP A 56 5.53 5.59 -7.55
CA ASP A 56 5.20 5.72 -6.12
C ASP A 56 4.15 6.81 -5.94
N PHE A 57 3.17 6.55 -5.08
CA PHE A 57 1.99 7.40 -4.86
C PHE A 57 1.73 7.68 -3.36
N HIS A 58 2.68 7.34 -2.50
CA HIS A 58 2.53 7.33 -1.05
C HIS A 58 2.40 8.72 -0.39
N TYR A 59 2.78 9.81 -1.08
CA TYR A 59 2.80 11.12 -0.44
C TYR A 59 1.39 11.66 -0.19
N TYR A 60 0.47 11.56 -1.16
CA TYR A 60 -0.89 12.12 -1.03
C TYR A 60 -1.99 11.08 -1.25
N CYS A 61 -1.64 9.80 -1.32
CA CYS A 61 -2.61 8.71 -1.39
C CYS A 61 -2.53 7.82 -0.15
N ARG A 62 -3.68 7.37 0.32
CA ARG A 62 -3.81 6.33 1.36
C ARG A 62 -4.89 5.30 1.05
N LYS A 63 -5.63 5.47 -0.06
CA LYS A 63 -6.74 4.59 -0.43
C LYS A 63 -6.42 3.94 -1.76
N ILE A 64 -6.49 2.62 -1.81
CA ILE A 64 -6.33 1.84 -3.03
C ILE A 64 -7.61 1.07 -3.32
N VAL A 65 -8.06 1.14 -4.58
CA VAL A 65 -9.22 0.38 -5.04
C VAL A 65 -8.73 -0.69 -6.00
N HIS A 66 -8.89 -1.95 -5.64
CA HIS A 66 -8.63 -3.07 -6.55
C HIS A 66 -9.91 -3.39 -7.32
N TRP A 67 -10.04 -2.80 -8.51
CA TRP A 67 -11.18 -3.09 -9.39
C TRP A 67 -11.21 -4.56 -9.81
N ASN A 68 -10.05 -5.12 -10.14
CA ASN A 68 -9.85 -6.53 -10.41
C ASN A 68 -8.78 -7.09 -9.47
N LEU A 69 -9.09 -8.20 -8.82
CA LEU A 69 -8.13 -8.93 -7.98
C LEU A 69 -7.06 -9.57 -8.88
N PRO A 70 -5.76 -9.41 -8.55
CA PRO A 70 -4.72 -10.14 -9.25
C PRO A 70 -4.79 -11.62 -8.89
N SER A 71 -4.31 -12.47 -9.80
CA SER A 71 -4.20 -13.91 -9.56
C SER A 71 -3.04 -14.25 -8.62
N ASN A 72 -1.97 -13.45 -8.64
CA ASN A 72 -0.78 -13.65 -7.81
C ASN A 72 -0.81 -12.70 -6.58
N PRO A 73 -0.61 -13.21 -5.35
CA PRO A 73 -0.48 -12.37 -4.15
C PRO A 73 0.66 -11.36 -4.23
N ILE A 74 1.75 -11.67 -4.94
CA ILE A 74 2.88 -10.77 -5.11
C ILE A 74 2.45 -9.51 -5.86
N ASP A 75 1.61 -9.65 -6.90
CA ASP A 75 1.08 -8.50 -7.63
C ASP A 75 0.20 -7.62 -6.74
N LEU A 76 -0.54 -8.22 -5.80
CA LEU A 76 -1.32 -7.46 -4.82
C LEU A 76 -0.39 -6.64 -3.93
N GLU A 77 0.65 -7.28 -3.36
CA GLU A 77 1.63 -6.61 -2.50
C GLU A 77 2.37 -5.49 -3.24
N GLN A 78 2.80 -5.72 -4.47
CA GLN A 78 3.48 -4.71 -5.28
C GLN A 78 2.59 -3.52 -5.62
N ARG A 79 1.29 -3.75 -5.88
CA ARG A 79 0.31 -2.67 -6.10
C ARG A 79 0.13 -1.82 -4.85
N GLU A 80 0.02 -2.44 -3.69
CA GLU A 80 -0.14 -1.73 -2.42
C GLU A 80 1.14 -1.05 -1.97
N GLY A 81 2.30 -1.65 -2.25
CA GLY A 81 3.62 -1.07 -2.04
C GLY A 81 3.84 0.24 -2.79
N ARG A 82 2.98 0.63 -3.74
CA ARG A 82 2.99 1.97 -4.35
C ARG A 82 2.60 3.06 -3.35
N ILE A 83 1.79 2.73 -2.35
CA ILE A 83 1.29 3.64 -1.31
C ILE A 83 1.90 3.31 0.05
N ASN A 84 2.09 2.02 0.36
CA ASN A 84 2.78 1.58 1.55
C ASN A 84 4.30 1.73 1.37
N ARG A 85 4.80 2.93 1.66
CA ARG A 85 6.21 3.32 1.58
C ARG A 85 6.63 4.10 2.82
N TYR A 86 7.94 4.29 2.94
CA TYR A 86 8.57 5.18 3.92
C TYR A 86 7.87 6.54 3.97
N LYS A 87 7.46 6.98 5.17
CA LYS A 87 6.78 8.26 5.43
C LYS A 87 5.53 8.47 4.57
N CYS A 88 4.77 7.41 4.29
CA CYS A 88 3.50 7.52 3.56
C CYS A 88 2.51 8.47 4.27
N LEU A 89 1.48 8.90 3.54
CA LEU A 89 0.49 9.86 4.04
C LEU A 89 -0.11 9.43 5.38
N ALA A 90 -0.44 8.15 5.55
CA ALA A 90 -1.02 7.65 6.81
C ALA A 90 -0.08 7.87 7.99
N ILE A 91 1.21 7.55 7.84
CA ILE A 91 2.23 7.79 8.88
C ILE A 91 2.36 9.27 9.19
N ARG A 92 2.47 10.12 8.17
CA ARG A 92 2.59 11.58 8.37
C ARG A 92 1.37 12.17 9.08
N GLN A 93 0.16 11.70 8.77
CA GLN A 93 -1.06 12.15 9.44
C GLN A 93 -1.12 11.68 10.90
N ASN A 94 -0.78 10.42 11.20
CA ASN A 94 -0.75 9.96 12.58
C ASN A 94 0.35 10.65 13.41
N ILE A 95 1.53 10.89 12.83
CA ILE A 95 2.61 11.65 13.49
C ILE A 95 2.15 13.09 13.76
N ALA A 96 1.54 13.75 12.78
CA ALA A 96 1.01 15.10 12.99
C ALA A 96 -0.08 15.13 14.07
N ASN A 97 -0.93 14.11 14.17
CA ASN A 97 -1.94 14.02 15.23
C ASN A 97 -1.31 13.82 16.63
N LYS A 98 -0.19 13.09 16.74
CA LYS A 98 0.43 12.74 18.03
C LYS A 98 1.51 13.74 18.47
N TYR A 99 2.20 14.37 17.53
CA TYR A 99 3.37 15.22 17.75
C TYR A 99 3.23 16.61 17.13
N GLY A 100 2.03 16.99 16.66
CA GLY A 100 1.79 18.29 16.04
C GLY A 100 1.83 19.49 16.99
N ASP A 101 1.71 19.23 18.30
CA ASP A 101 1.68 20.28 19.34
C ASP A 101 3.06 20.62 19.91
N ILE A 102 4.14 20.01 19.41
CA ILE A 102 5.50 20.37 19.84
C ILE A 102 5.89 21.73 19.27
N ASN A 103 6.76 22.46 19.98
CA ASN A 103 7.33 23.69 19.44
C ASN A 103 8.32 23.36 18.32
N PHE A 104 8.21 24.06 17.19
CA PHE A 104 9.05 23.87 16.00
C PHE A 104 9.95 25.08 15.80
N ASP A 105 11.22 24.84 15.48
CA ASP A 105 12.20 25.91 15.25
C ASP A 105 12.58 26.07 13.76
N ALA A 106 12.66 24.98 13.01
CA ALA A 106 13.13 24.95 11.63
C ALA A 106 12.20 24.15 10.69
N ASP A 107 12.42 22.84 10.55
CA ASP A 107 11.61 21.98 9.68
C ASP A 107 10.66 21.13 10.50
N ILE A 108 9.39 21.54 10.49
CA ILE A 108 8.28 20.91 11.20
C ILE A 108 8.27 19.39 10.98
N TRP A 109 8.48 18.91 9.74
CA TRP A 109 8.43 17.46 9.47
C TRP A 109 9.61 16.71 10.07
N THR A 110 10.83 17.21 9.88
CA THR A 110 12.03 16.58 10.44
C THR A 110 11.95 16.55 11.96
N GLU A 111 11.55 17.65 12.59
CA GLU A 111 11.42 17.74 14.04
C GLU A 111 10.34 16.80 14.61
N MET A 112 9.14 16.74 13.98
CA MET A 112 8.11 15.78 14.39
C MET A 112 8.57 14.32 14.24
N LEU A 113 9.25 14.00 13.14
CA LEU A 113 9.73 12.64 12.88
C LEU A 113 10.86 12.24 13.82
N GLU A 114 11.74 13.16 14.18
CA GLU A 114 12.78 12.94 15.19
C GLU A 114 12.18 12.77 16.58
N ALA A 115 11.19 13.60 16.95
CA ALA A 115 10.47 13.46 18.21
C ALA A 115 9.78 12.09 18.29
N ALA A 116 9.06 11.69 17.25
CA ALA A 116 8.44 10.37 17.15
C ALA A 116 9.50 9.25 17.24
N ASN A 117 10.62 9.36 16.53
CA ASN A 117 11.69 8.37 16.57
C ASN A 117 12.38 8.28 17.93
N LYS A 118 12.44 9.36 18.71
CA LYS A 118 12.99 9.34 20.07
C LYS A 118 12.03 8.71 21.08
N LEU A 119 10.72 8.97 20.93
CA LEU A 119 9.70 8.56 21.90
C LEU A 119 9.15 7.16 21.65
N GLU A 120 9.07 6.72 20.39
CA GLU A 120 8.52 5.39 20.05
C GLU A 120 9.58 4.29 20.04
N LYS A 121 10.86 4.65 20.05
CA LYS A 121 11.97 3.70 19.94
C LYS A 121 12.30 3.12 21.32
N ASN A 122 11.80 1.90 21.57
CA ASN A 122 12.24 1.05 22.67
C ASN A 122 13.23 -0.01 22.16
N ASN A 123 14.02 -0.63 23.06
CA ASN A 123 15.01 -1.65 22.70
C ASN A 123 14.43 -2.85 21.92
N ASP A 124 13.13 -3.13 22.08
CA ASP A 124 12.44 -4.24 21.43
C ASP A 124 11.75 -3.85 20.11
N MET A 125 11.82 -2.58 19.70
CA MET A 125 11.15 -2.08 18.50
C MET A 125 12.12 -2.02 17.32
N CYS A 126 11.65 -2.44 16.14
CA CYS A 126 12.47 -2.41 14.93
C CYS A 126 12.59 -0.98 14.35
N GLU A 127 13.59 -0.77 13.49
CA GLU A 127 13.85 0.53 12.82
C GLU A 127 12.76 0.99 11.84
N LEU A 128 11.78 0.13 11.53
CA LEU A 128 10.61 0.52 10.73
C LEU A 128 9.68 1.48 11.50
N VAL A 129 9.78 1.56 12.82
CA VAL A 129 9.06 2.53 13.65
C VAL A 129 9.89 3.80 13.80
N PRO A 130 9.34 5.01 13.58
CA PRO A 130 7.95 5.35 13.23
C PRO A 130 7.69 5.45 11.72
N PHE A 131 8.70 5.20 10.87
CA PHE A 131 8.70 5.65 9.48
C PHE A 131 7.81 4.84 8.53
N TRP A 132 7.52 3.59 8.87
CA TRP A 132 6.67 2.66 8.12
C TRP A 132 5.43 2.24 8.92
N CYS A 133 5.51 2.26 10.26
CA CYS A 133 4.42 1.91 11.17
C CYS A 133 4.60 2.58 12.54
N LEU A 134 3.54 2.68 13.35
CA LEU A 134 3.58 3.19 14.73
C LEU A 134 3.03 2.14 15.70
N PRO A 135 3.55 2.06 16.95
CA PRO A 135 3.19 1.07 17.98
C PRO A 135 1.71 1.11 18.42
N ASP A 136 1.03 2.23 18.26
CA ASP A 136 -0.35 2.34 18.71
C ASP A 136 -1.35 1.96 17.61
N ASN A 137 -2.58 1.64 18.01
CA ASN A 137 -3.67 1.51 17.05
C ASN A 137 -3.95 2.88 16.40
N GLN A 138 -3.37 3.08 15.22
CA GLN A 138 -3.47 4.30 14.43
C GLN A 138 -4.91 4.62 14.04
N GLU A 139 -5.30 5.88 14.16
CA GLU A 139 -6.60 6.37 13.66
C GLU A 139 -6.62 6.37 12.13
N VAL A 140 -5.53 6.85 11.51
CA VAL A 140 -5.41 6.94 10.05
C VAL A 140 -4.70 5.70 9.51
N LYS A 141 -5.35 5.00 8.58
CA LYS A 141 -4.80 3.78 7.96
C LYS A 141 -4.75 3.89 6.44
N ILE A 142 -3.90 3.06 5.84
CA ILE A 142 -4.00 2.74 4.41
C ILE A 142 -5.24 1.87 4.23
N GLU A 143 -6.15 2.29 3.36
CA GLU A 143 -7.41 1.61 3.10
C GLU A 143 -7.31 0.83 1.79
N ARG A 144 -7.45 -0.49 1.89
CA ARG A 144 -7.67 -1.38 0.75
C ARG A 144 -9.18 -1.54 0.53
N ILE A 145 -9.64 -1.14 -0.66
CA ILE A 145 -11.04 -1.24 -1.07
C ILE A 145 -11.14 -2.29 -2.18
N VAL A 146 -11.94 -3.32 -1.94
CA VAL A 146 -12.23 -4.39 -2.91
C VAL A 146 -13.74 -4.48 -3.08
N PRO A 147 -14.30 -4.10 -4.24
CA PRO A 147 -15.71 -4.27 -4.51
C PRO A 147 -16.06 -5.78 -4.57
N VAL A 148 -16.91 -6.25 -3.65
CA VAL A 148 -17.44 -7.61 -3.66
C VAL A 148 -18.87 -7.57 -4.18
N TYR A 149 -19.10 -8.16 -5.35
CA TYR A 149 -20.44 -8.20 -5.96
C TYR A 149 -21.24 -9.40 -5.44
N PRO A 150 -22.56 -9.24 -5.17
CA PRO A 150 -23.43 -10.35 -4.81
C PRO A 150 -23.37 -11.46 -5.86
N LEU A 151 -23.37 -12.72 -5.41
CA LEU A 151 -23.29 -13.92 -6.26
C LEU A 151 -21.99 -14.04 -7.08
N SER A 152 -20.98 -13.20 -6.84
CA SER A 152 -19.65 -13.35 -7.44
C SER A 152 -18.77 -14.32 -6.66
N LYS A 153 -17.80 -14.93 -7.35
CA LYS A 153 -16.70 -15.70 -6.74
C LYS A 153 -15.62 -14.80 -6.13
N ASP A 154 -15.71 -13.48 -6.28
CA ASP A 154 -14.65 -12.55 -5.90
C ASP A 154 -14.38 -12.50 -4.40
N GLY A 155 -15.42 -12.69 -3.55
CA GLY A 155 -15.24 -12.78 -2.10
C GLY A 155 -14.35 -13.96 -1.71
N ALA A 156 -14.67 -15.16 -2.18
CA ALA A 156 -13.88 -16.37 -1.91
C ALA A 156 -12.45 -16.28 -2.49
N LYS A 157 -12.31 -15.68 -3.68
CA LYS A 157 -10.98 -15.43 -4.27
C LYS A 157 -10.17 -14.46 -3.42
N TYR A 158 -10.79 -13.39 -2.91
CA TYR A 158 -10.13 -12.42 -2.06
C TYR A 158 -9.64 -13.05 -0.76
N GLU A 159 -10.50 -13.80 -0.06
CA GLU A 159 -10.10 -14.50 1.16
C GLU A 159 -8.92 -15.44 0.94
N ARG A 160 -8.96 -16.23 -0.14
CA ARG A 160 -7.84 -17.10 -0.52
C ARG A 160 -6.58 -16.30 -0.81
N LEU A 161 -6.69 -15.19 -1.55
CA LEU A 161 -5.56 -14.33 -1.90
C LEU A 161 -4.90 -13.72 -0.65
N ILE A 162 -5.68 -13.28 0.34
CA ILE A 162 -5.15 -12.75 1.61
C ILE A 162 -4.48 -13.81 2.46
N LYS A 163 -5.02 -15.04 2.50
CA LYS A 163 -4.37 -16.17 3.18
C LYS A 163 -3.01 -16.48 2.56
N ILE A 164 -2.95 -16.60 1.22
CA ILE A 164 -1.70 -16.85 0.52
C ILE A 164 -0.72 -15.68 0.73
N LEU A 165 -1.18 -14.44 0.66
CA LEU A 165 -0.33 -13.27 0.90
C LEU A 165 0.29 -13.29 2.31
N SER A 166 -0.49 -13.70 3.31
CA SER A 166 0.00 -13.81 4.69
C SER A 166 1.10 -14.86 4.81
N LEU A 167 0.90 -16.04 4.21
CA LEU A 167 1.91 -17.09 4.14
C LEU A 167 3.14 -16.64 3.33
N TYR A 168 2.93 -15.92 2.23
CA TYR A 168 4.03 -15.37 1.42
C TYR A 168 4.90 -14.44 2.25
N ARG A 169 4.29 -13.51 3.00
CA ARG A 169 5.00 -12.62 3.94
C ARG A 169 5.78 -13.39 5.01
N LEU A 170 5.25 -14.52 5.48
CA LEU A 170 5.93 -15.39 6.44
C LEU A 170 7.13 -16.12 5.81
N SER A 171 7.04 -16.48 4.53
CA SER A 171 8.12 -17.15 3.79
C SER A 171 9.21 -16.20 3.28
N LEU A 172 9.05 -14.87 3.45
CA LEU A 172 10.03 -13.88 2.98
C LEU A 172 11.41 -14.15 3.57
N GLY A 173 12.43 -14.21 2.72
CA GLY A 173 13.81 -14.54 3.11
C GLY A 173 14.14 -16.03 3.13
N GLN A 174 13.17 -16.94 2.97
CA GLN A 174 13.43 -18.38 2.82
C GLN A 174 13.88 -18.73 1.40
N ALA A 175 14.73 -19.75 1.27
CA ALA A 175 15.03 -20.34 -0.04
C ALA A 175 13.80 -21.13 -0.55
N ARG A 176 13.51 -21.03 -1.86
CA ARG A 176 12.40 -21.75 -2.54
C ARG A 176 11.01 -21.55 -1.89
N GLN A 177 10.63 -20.28 -1.76
CA GLN A 177 9.36 -19.86 -1.14
C GLN A 177 8.13 -20.56 -1.72
N GLU A 178 8.08 -20.77 -3.04
CA GLU A 178 6.95 -21.42 -3.71
C GLU A 178 6.77 -22.88 -3.25
N GLU A 179 7.85 -23.67 -3.21
CA GLU A 179 7.83 -25.07 -2.73
C GLU A 179 7.40 -25.15 -1.25
N LEU A 180 7.87 -24.21 -0.41
CA LEU A 180 7.46 -24.14 0.99
C LEU A 180 5.97 -23.83 1.12
N LEU A 181 5.46 -22.87 0.36
CA LEU A 181 4.04 -22.52 0.37
C LEU A 181 3.17 -23.69 -0.10
N GLU A 182 3.55 -24.36 -1.17
CA GLU A 182 2.87 -25.57 -1.66
C GLU A 182 2.81 -26.65 -0.58
N TYR A 183 3.95 -26.94 0.07
CA TYR A 183 4.00 -27.89 1.19
C TYR A 183 3.08 -27.50 2.36
N LEU A 184 3.05 -26.22 2.73
CA LEU A 184 2.17 -25.72 3.80
C LEU A 184 0.68 -25.86 3.43
N PHE A 185 0.32 -25.67 2.16
CA PHE A 185 -1.04 -25.84 1.67
C PHE A 185 -1.48 -27.30 1.61
N GLU A 186 -0.62 -28.21 1.16
CA GLU A 186 -0.94 -29.63 1.06
C GLU A 186 -1.15 -30.27 2.45
N ASN A 187 -0.40 -29.83 3.45
CA ASN A 187 -0.43 -30.42 4.79
C ASN A 187 -1.44 -29.77 5.75
N ASN A 188 -2.21 -28.76 5.32
CA ASN A 188 -3.28 -28.13 6.11
C ASN A 188 -2.84 -27.75 7.55
N ILE A 189 -1.62 -27.25 7.69
CA ILE A 189 -1.00 -26.98 8.99
C ILE A 189 -1.83 -25.95 9.75
N LYS A 190 -2.07 -26.20 11.04
CA LYS A 190 -2.86 -25.30 11.89
C LYS A 190 -2.13 -23.98 12.08
N GLU A 191 -2.89 -22.90 12.17
CA GLU A 191 -2.36 -21.54 12.31
C GLU A 191 -1.46 -21.36 13.55
N GLU A 192 -1.69 -22.16 14.60
CA GLU A 192 -0.86 -22.20 15.81
C GLU A 192 0.52 -22.84 15.59
N GLU A 193 0.58 -23.92 14.81
CA GLU A 193 1.84 -24.61 14.46
C GLU A 193 2.68 -23.76 13.51
N LEU A 194 2.03 -23.08 12.56
CA LEU A 194 2.68 -22.08 11.70
C LEU A 194 3.37 -21.00 12.55
N LYS A 195 2.69 -20.44 13.55
CA LYS A 195 3.29 -19.39 14.40
C LYS A 195 4.53 -19.86 15.18
N GLN A 196 4.64 -21.14 15.51
CA GLN A 196 5.79 -21.70 16.24
C GLN A 196 7.01 -21.95 15.33
N LEU A 197 6.78 -22.22 14.05
CA LEU A 197 7.84 -22.58 13.10
C LEU A 197 8.62 -21.38 12.55
N PHE A 198 8.15 -20.15 12.77
CA PHE A 198 8.69 -18.99 12.08
C PHE A 198 9.19 -17.87 12.99
N MET A 199 10.25 -17.21 12.53
CA MET A 199 10.76 -15.98 13.11
C MET A 199 9.76 -14.86 12.79
N ASN A 200 9.15 -14.26 13.81
CA ASN A 200 8.25 -13.13 13.63
C ASN A 200 9.06 -11.88 13.24
N LEU A 201 9.05 -11.54 11.94
CA LEU A 201 9.67 -10.33 11.39
C LEU A 201 8.72 -9.14 11.35
N SER A 202 7.50 -9.28 11.90
CA SER A 202 6.60 -8.14 11.96
C SER A 202 7.18 -7.07 12.89
N PRO A 203 6.99 -5.78 12.59
CA PRO A 203 7.51 -4.68 13.40
C PRO A 203 6.85 -4.59 14.79
N PHE A 204 6.01 -5.56 15.15
CA PHE A 204 5.17 -5.57 16.33
C PHE A 204 5.04 -6.96 16.93
N TYR A 205 5.37 -7.06 18.20
CA TYR A 205 4.89 -8.15 19.04
C TYR A 205 3.55 -7.75 19.66
N LYS A 206 2.58 -8.66 19.60
CA LYS A 206 1.35 -8.60 20.39
C LYS A 206 1.41 -9.69 21.44
#